data_AF-A0A6U3BG88-F1
#
_entry.id   AF-A0A6U3BG88-F1
#
_cell.length_a   1.000
_cell.length_b   1.000
_cell.length_c   1.000
_cell.angle_alpha   90.00
_cell.angle_beta   90.00
_cell.angle_gamma   90.00
#
_symmetry.space_group_name_H-M   'P 1'
#
loop_
_entity.id
_entity.type
_entity.pdbx_description
1 polymer ?
#
loop_
_entity_poly.entity_id
_entity_poly.type
_entity_poly.pdbx_seq_one_letter_code
_entity_poly.pdbx_strand_id
1 'polypeptide(L)'
;MVESSSNNNSSNVQENVAELSFGPEFKDIHILSNAQVAIILQVSANSAVTRDEELNEVYRKTQRYVNRFNSMNNAEKEHQELVDELDNLQEALTTFRKDKEDGIGELELHGAEVAALMNLVATDTLVEEAVALIPSLSRFPEAAIDEILDLIRSTMIRIVS
;
A
#
# COMPACT_ATOMS: atom_id res chain seq x y z
N MET A 1 27.64 -38.16 14.56
CA MET A 1 26.24 -37.69 14.70
C MET A 1 26.01 -36.72 13.57
N VAL A 2 25.22 -37.15 12.58
CA VAL A 2 25.05 -36.49 11.29
C VAL A 2 24.11 -35.32 11.48
N GLU A 3 24.55 -34.12 11.11
CA GLU A 3 23.70 -32.94 10.96
C GLU A 3 22.65 -33.25 9.89
N SER A 4 21.40 -33.40 10.31
CA SER A 4 20.27 -33.44 9.40
C SER A 4 20.08 -32.03 8.84
N SER A 5 20.66 -31.78 7.68
CA SER A 5 20.30 -30.66 6.82
C SER A 5 18.80 -30.75 6.52
N SER A 6 18.00 -29.91 7.17
CA SER A 6 16.60 -29.72 6.81
C SER A 6 16.55 -29.23 5.37
N ASN A 7 16.15 -30.15 4.50
CA ASN A 7 16.11 -30.01 3.07
C ASN A 7 15.19 -28.85 2.70
N ASN A 8 15.79 -27.78 2.17
CA ASN A 8 15.16 -26.54 1.77
C ASN A 8 14.36 -26.80 0.49
N ASN A 9 13.16 -27.35 0.63
CA ASN A 9 12.22 -27.51 -0.49
C ASN A 9 11.16 -26.41 -0.39
N SER A 10 11.60 -25.15 -0.45
CA SER A 10 10.75 -24.03 -0.82
C SER A 10 10.28 -24.33 -2.23
N SER A 11 9.09 -24.91 -2.36
CA SER A 11 8.42 -25.08 -3.64
C SER A 11 8.55 -23.77 -4.41
N ASN A 12 9.20 -23.85 -5.56
CA ASN A 12 9.57 -22.75 -6.45
C ASN A 12 8.29 -22.16 -7.09
N VAL A 13 7.37 -21.65 -6.25
CA VAL A 13 6.16 -20.95 -6.67
C VAL A 13 6.65 -19.66 -7.30
N GLN A 14 6.39 -19.50 -8.59
CA GLN A 14 6.73 -18.28 -9.29
C GLN A 14 5.84 -17.15 -8.76
N GLU A 15 6.44 -16.27 -7.97
CA GLU A 15 5.77 -15.08 -7.45
C GLU A 15 5.53 -14.08 -8.58
N ASN A 16 4.33 -13.50 -8.59
CA ASN A 16 3.90 -12.53 -9.58
C ASN A 16 2.86 -11.59 -8.98
N VAL A 17 3.30 -10.36 -8.68
CA VAL A 17 2.43 -9.31 -8.10
C VAL A 17 1.27 -8.96 -9.03
N ALA A 18 1.47 -8.98 -10.35
CA ALA A 18 0.41 -8.67 -11.33
C ALA A 18 -0.71 -9.71 -11.34
N GLU A 19 -0.45 -10.92 -10.86
CA GLU A 19 -1.41 -12.01 -10.72
C GLU A 19 -1.81 -12.27 -9.25
N LEU A 20 -1.38 -11.40 -8.33
CA LEU A 20 -1.54 -11.56 -6.87
C LEU A 20 -1.00 -12.90 -6.34
N SER A 21 0.02 -13.43 -7.01
CA SER A 21 0.73 -14.64 -6.60
C SER A 21 1.90 -14.27 -5.70
N PHE A 22 1.78 -14.52 -4.40
CA PHE A 22 2.80 -14.24 -3.40
C PHE A 22 3.24 -15.52 -2.68
N GLY A 23 4.47 -15.51 -2.15
CA GLY A 23 4.96 -16.53 -1.25
C GLY A 23 4.12 -16.67 0.04
N PRO A 24 4.17 -17.84 0.70
CA PRO A 24 3.38 -18.10 1.91
C PRO A 24 3.69 -17.14 3.06
N GLU A 25 4.88 -16.54 3.11
CA GLU A 25 5.28 -15.53 4.09
C GLU A 25 4.47 -14.22 3.99
N PHE A 26 3.77 -13.99 2.88
CA PHE A 26 3.01 -12.76 2.62
C PHE A 26 1.49 -12.91 2.74
N LYS A 27 0.99 -14.09 3.12
CA LYS A 27 -0.45 -14.39 3.08
C LYS A 27 -1.30 -13.57 4.05
N ASP A 28 -0.77 -13.26 5.23
CA ASP A 28 -1.49 -12.56 6.30
C ASP A 28 -0.70 -11.35 6.80
N ILE A 29 0.01 -10.67 5.90
CA ILE A 29 0.76 -9.46 6.24
C ILE A 29 -0.05 -8.19 6.00
N HIS A 30 0.17 -7.21 6.85
CA HIS A 30 -0.33 -5.87 6.62
C HIS A 30 0.64 -5.10 5.71
N ILE A 31 0.17 -4.72 4.52
CA ILE A 31 0.97 -3.99 3.54
C ILE A 31 0.75 -2.49 3.74
N LEU A 32 1.86 -1.75 3.85
CA LEU A 32 1.87 -0.31 4.10
C LEU A 32 2.16 0.48 2.82
N SER A 33 1.50 1.62 2.68
CA SER A 33 1.82 2.63 1.66
C SER A 33 3.06 3.45 2.05
N ASN A 34 3.66 4.15 1.07
CA ASN A 34 4.78 5.08 1.29
C ASN A 34 4.41 6.17 2.30
N ALA A 35 3.17 6.66 2.26
CA ALA A 35 2.68 7.69 3.19
C ALA A 35 2.68 7.21 4.64
N GLN A 36 2.19 5.99 4.87
CA GLN A 36 2.17 5.37 6.20
C GLN A 36 3.59 5.06 6.70
N VAL A 37 4.45 4.53 5.82
CA VAL A 37 5.84 4.29 6.17
C VAL A 37 6.56 5.59 6.53
N ALA A 38 6.29 6.70 5.83
CA ALA A 38 6.87 8.01 6.15
C ALA A 38 6.51 8.46 7.58
N ILE A 39 5.25 8.30 7.97
CA ILE A 39 4.76 8.61 9.33
C ILE A 39 5.48 7.74 10.38
N ILE A 40 5.50 6.42 10.18
CA ILE A 40 6.12 5.47 11.12
C ILE A 40 7.61 5.79 11.28
N LEU A 41 8.32 6.05 10.18
CA LEU A 41 9.74 6.40 10.21
C LEU A 41 9.98 7.76 10.87
N GLN A 42 9.06 8.72 10.76
CA GLN A 42 9.20 10.00 11.45
C GLN A 42 9.08 9.83 12.98
N VAL A 43 8.08 9.09 13.44
CA VAL A 43 7.86 8.81 14.87
C VAL A 43 9.03 8.00 15.46
N SER A 44 9.47 6.97 14.74
CA SER A 44 10.62 6.14 15.15
C SER A 44 11.92 6.95 15.19
N ALA A 45 12.14 7.87 14.23
CA ALA A 45 13.33 8.71 14.22
C ALA A 45 13.38 9.66 15.43
N ASN A 46 12.26 10.30 15.79
CA ASN A 46 12.18 11.16 16.97
C ASN A 46 12.49 10.37 18.27
N SER A 47 12.03 9.13 18.31
CA SER A 47 12.27 8.23 19.44
C SER A 47 13.75 7.81 19.52
N ALA A 48 14.41 7.54 18.38
CA ALA A 48 15.83 7.23 18.33
C ALA A 48 16.70 8.41 18.80
N VAL A 49 16.37 9.64 18.40
CA VAL A 49 17.04 10.86 18.89
C VAL A 49 16.92 10.98 20.41
N THR A 50 15.75 10.70 20.96
CA THR A 50 15.53 10.74 22.42
C THR A 50 16.35 9.68 23.17
N ARG A 51 16.67 8.55 22.51
CA ARG A 51 17.47 7.45 23.06
C ARG A 51 18.95 7.51 22.70
N ASP A 52 19.41 8.55 21.99
CA ASP A 52 20.77 8.67 21.46
C ASP A 52 21.19 7.48 20.58
N GLU A 53 20.24 6.93 19.81
CA GLU A 53 20.46 5.81 18.90
C GLU A 53 20.74 6.30 17.47
N GLU A 54 21.79 5.77 16.85
CA GLU A 54 22.07 6.07 15.45
C GLU A 54 21.17 5.26 14.51
N LEU A 55 20.47 5.97 13.63
CA LEU A 55 19.72 5.35 12.53
C LEU A 55 20.67 4.80 11.47
N ASN A 56 20.48 3.53 11.09
CA ASN A 56 21.32 2.86 10.10
C ASN A 56 21.12 3.39 8.67
N GLU A 57 21.97 2.95 7.73
CA GLU A 57 21.94 3.44 6.35
C GLU A 57 20.65 3.09 5.61
N VAL A 58 20.12 1.88 5.80
CA VAL A 58 18.86 1.43 5.17
C VAL A 58 17.72 2.34 5.61
N TYR A 59 17.62 2.62 6.91
CA TYR A 59 16.63 3.54 7.47
C TYR A 59 16.71 4.92 6.80
N ARG A 60 17.91 5.51 6.74
CA ARG A 60 18.11 6.84 6.13
C ARG A 60 17.79 6.85 4.63
N LYS A 61 17.99 5.74 3.92
CA LYS A 61 17.63 5.59 2.50
C LYS A 61 16.11 5.46 2.35
N THR A 62 15.47 4.61 3.12
CA THR A 62 14.02 4.42 3.11
C THR A 62 13.29 5.72 3.47
N GLN A 63 13.72 6.41 4.54
CA GLN A 63 13.15 7.69 4.95
C GLN A 63 13.25 8.74 3.83
N ARG A 64 14.41 8.84 3.15
CA ARG A 64 14.57 9.73 1.99
C ARG A 64 13.67 9.36 0.82
N TYR A 65 13.52 8.07 0.55
CA TYR A 65 12.65 7.59 -0.52
C TYR A 65 11.19 7.95 -0.25
N VAL A 66 10.66 7.59 0.92
CA VAL A 66 9.26 7.83 1.25
C VAL A 66 8.96 9.33 1.38
N ASN A 67 9.87 10.14 1.91
CA ASN A 67 9.67 11.59 1.95
C ASN A 67 9.63 12.23 0.55
N ARG A 68 10.32 11.63 -0.43
CA ARG A 68 10.35 12.13 -1.81
C ARG A 68 9.14 11.68 -2.63
N PHE A 69 8.69 10.45 -2.44
CA PHE A 69 7.64 9.82 -3.26
C PHE A 69 6.30 9.66 -2.51
N ASN A 70 6.14 10.32 -1.38
CA ASN A 70 4.83 10.44 -0.73
C ASN A 70 4.02 11.55 -1.41
N SER A 71 2.98 11.16 -2.15
CA SER A 71 1.99 12.05 -2.78
C SER A 71 0.89 12.52 -1.83
N MET A 72 0.78 11.90 -0.65
CA MET A 72 -0.22 12.18 0.39
C MET A 72 0.48 12.79 1.60
N ASN A 73 1.03 14.00 1.41
CA ASN A 73 1.63 14.78 2.49
C ASN A 73 1.08 16.21 2.47
N ASN A 74 1.11 16.83 3.66
CA ASN A 74 0.90 18.25 3.82
C ASN A 74 1.65 18.68 5.09
N ALA A 75 2.60 19.60 4.92
CA ALA A 75 3.45 20.07 6.02
C ALA A 75 2.70 21.00 6.99
N GLU A 76 1.58 21.59 6.55
CA GLU A 76 0.76 22.48 7.35
C GLU A 76 -0.33 21.74 8.13
N LYS A 77 -0.70 20.54 7.69
CA LYS A 77 -1.71 19.69 8.33
C LYS A 77 -1.17 19.07 9.61
N GLU A 78 -2.00 19.01 10.65
CA GLU A 78 -1.59 18.37 11.90
C GLU A 78 -1.31 16.87 11.67
N HIS A 79 -0.28 16.35 12.35
CA HIS A 79 0.16 14.97 12.16
C HIS A 79 -0.96 13.95 12.38
N GLN A 80 -1.80 14.18 13.39
CA GLN A 80 -2.93 13.29 13.71
C GLN A 80 -3.98 13.32 12.60
N GLU A 81 -4.31 14.50 12.06
CA GLU A 81 -5.27 14.61 10.97
C GLU A 81 -4.77 13.91 9.69
N LEU A 82 -3.46 13.93 9.43
CA LEU A 82 -2.88 13.19 8.31
C LEU A 82 -2.98 11.68 8.51
N VAL A 83 -2.71 11.20 9.74
CA VAL A 83 -2.87 9.78 10.09
C VAL A 83 -4.31 9.35 9.89
N ASP A 84 -5.28 10.13 10.40
CA ASP A 84 -6.69 9.81 10.32
C ASP A 84 -7.19 9.72 8.86
N GLU A 85 -6.76 10.63 7.98
CA GLU A 85 -7.13 10.56 6.54
C GLU A 85 -6.54 9.34 5.84
N LEU A 86 -5.29 8.96 6.16
CA LEU A 86 -4.64 7.79 5.58
C LEU A 86 -5.29 6.49 6.06
N ASP A 87 -5.63 6.41 7.35
CA ASP A 87 -6.33 5.25 7.92
C ASP A 87 -7.74 5.11 7.35
N ASN A 88 -8.48 6.21 7.22
CA ASN A 88 -9.80 6.23 6.58
C ASN A 88 -9.73 5.77 5.11
N LEU A 89 -8.72 6.22 4.35
CA LEU A 89 -8.55 5.78 2.96
C LEU A 89 -8.19 4.29 2.89
N GLN A 90 -7.28 3.83 3.73
CA GLN A 90 -6.89 2.43 3.76
C GLN A 90 -8.08 1.54 4.13
N GLU A 91 -8.87 1.93 5.13
CA GLU A 91 -10.09 1.21 5.53
C GLU A 91 -11.11 1.18 4.39
N ALA A 92 -11.38 2.32 3.75
CA ALA A 92 -12.32 2.40 2.63
C ALA A 92 -11.91 1.49 1.45
N LEU A 93 -10.63 1.47 1.10
CA LEU A 93 -10.12 0.60 0.03
C LEU A 93 -10.12 -0.89 0.44
N THR A 94 -9.73 -1.19 1.68
CA THR A 94 -9.68 -2.57 2.18
C THR A 94 -11.07 -3.18 2.35
N THR A 95 -12.07 -2.36 2.66
CA THR A 95 -13.48 -2.77 2.81
C THR A 95 -14.29 -2.62 1.54
N PHE A 96 -13.71 -2.08 0.46
CA PHE A 96 -14.38 -1.99 -0.83
C PHE A 96 -14.76 -3.38 -1.35
N ARG A 97 -16.03 -3.57 -1.70
CA ARG A 97 -16.58 -4.82 -2.22
C ARG A 97 -17.44 -4.54 -3.45
N LYS A 98 -17.35 -5.40 -4.46
CA LYS A 98 -18.23 -5.39 -5.62
C LYS A 98 -18.71 -6.80 -5.94
N ASP A 99 -19.99 -6.97 -6.24
CA ASP A 99 -20.50 -8.26 -6.70
C ASP A 99 -19.81 -8.67 -8.00
N LYS A 100 -19.45 -9.95 -8.10
CA LYS A 100 -18.98 -10.52 -9.37
C LYS A 100 -20.13 -10.62 -10.36
N GLU A 101 -19.80 -10.54 -11.65
CA GLU A 101 -20.79 -10.64 -12.74
C GLU A 101 -21.56 -11.98 -12.75
N ASP A 102 -20.93 -13.05 -12.24
CA ASP A 102 -21.55 -14.37 -12.10
C ASP A 102 -22.53 -14.48 -10.92
N GLY A 103 -22.61 -13.45 -10.08
CA GLY A 103 -23.43 -13.40 -8.87
C GLY A 103 -22.94 -14.32 -7.75
N ILE A 104 -21.73 -14.89 -7.87
CA ILE A 104 -21.17 -15.83 -6.89
C ILE A 104 -19.92 -15.23 -6.23
N GLY A 105 -20.18 -14.46 -5.18
CA GLY A 105 -19.17 -13.86 -4.33
C GLY A 105 -18.82 -12.43 -4.72
N GLU A 106 -17.86 -11.87 -3.99
CA GLU A 106 -17.47 -10.47 -4.09
C GLU A 106 -16.03 -10.34 -4.60
N LEU A 107 -15.76 -9.24 -5.28
CA LEU A 107 -14.43 -8.73 -5.57
C LEU A 107 -14.03 -7.78 -4.43
N GLU A 108 -12.90 -8.07 -3.82
CA GLU A 108 -12.26 -7.24 -2.79
C GLU A 108 -10.87 -6.86 -3.24
N LEU A 109 -10.35 -5.69 -2.86
CA LEU A 109 -8.96 -5.32 -3.14
C LEU A 109 -7.98 -6.13 -2.26
N HIS A 110 -6.90 -6.62 -2.86
CA HIS A 110 -5.79 -7.21 -2.12
C HIS A 110 -4.94 -6.09 -1.48
N GLY A 111 -4.30 -6.34 -0.33
CA GLY A 111 -3.49 -5.31 0.35
C GLY A 111 -2.37 -4.72 -0.51
N ALA A 112 -1.84 -5.51 -1.44
CA ALA A 112 -0.83 -5.06 -2.41
C ALA A 112 -1.41 -4.05 -3.41
N GLU A 113 -2.65 -4.26 -3.87
CA GLU A 113 -3.35 -3.32 -4.75
C GLU A 113 -3.70 -2.04 -4.00
N VAL A 114 -4.16 -2.15 -2.75
CA VAL A 114 -4.44 -0.97 -1.89
C VAL A 114 -3.20 -0.10 -1.75
N ALA A 115 -2.07 -0.69 -1.36
CA ALA A 115 -0.82 0.05 -1.21
C ALA A 115 -0.31 0.61 -2.54
N ALA A 116 -0.43 -0.14 -3.64
CA ALA A 116 -0.04 0.33 -4.97
C ALA A 116 -0.92 1.50 -5.43
N LEU A 117 -2.24 1.43 -5.23
CA LEU A 117 -3.18 2.51 -5.51
C LEU A 117 -2.82 3.78 -4.73
N MET A 118 -2.59 3.67 -3.41
CA MET A 118 -2.19 4.81 -2.58
C MET A 118 -0.83 5.42 -2.98
N ASN A 119 0.07 4.62 -3.57
CA ASN A 119 1.41 5.07 -3.94
C ASN A 119 1.48 5.67 -5.36
N LEU A 120 0.71 5.14 -6.30
CA LEU A 120 0.87 5.39 -7.73
C LEU A 120 -0.20 6.31 -8.31
N VAL A 121 -1.41 6.30 -7.74
CA VAL A 121 -2.54 7.08 -8.28
C VAL A 121 -2.37 8.56 -7.96
N ALA A 122 -2.62 9.39 -8.96
CA ALA A 122 -2.69 10.85 -8.88
C ALA A 122 -4.12 11.35 -9.17
N THR A 123 -4.34 12.65 -8.99
CA THR A 123 -5.65 13.29 -9.17
C THR A 123 -6.09 13.44 -10.63
N ASP A 124 -5.31 12.93 -11.58
CA ASP A 124 -5.63 12.87 -13.01
C ASP A 124 -5.53 11.44 -13.59
N THR A 125 -5.21 10.44 -12.76
CA THR A 125 -5.14 9.03 -13.19
C THR A 125 -6.49 8.55 -13.68
N LEU A 126 -6.47 7.88 -14.84
CA LEU A 126 -7.62 7.28 -15.49
C LEU A 126 -7.67 5.77 -15.23
N VAL A 127 -8.84 5.15 -15.47
CA VAL A 127 -9.03 3.69 -15.32
C VAL A 127 -8.02 2.88 -16.14
N GLU A 128 -7.79 3.26 -17.41
CA GLU A 128 -6.82 2.58 -18.28
C GLU A 128 -5.40 2.61 -17.70
N GLU A 129 -4.98 3.76 -17.17
CA GLU A 129 -3.66 3.91 -16.55
C GLU A 129 -3.55 3.10 -15.26
N ALA A 130 -4.58 3.13 -14.41
CA ALA A 130 -4.63 2.35 -13.17
C ALA A 130 -4.49 0.85 -13.45
N VAL A 131 -5.18 0.33 -14.47
CA VAL A 131 -5.07 -1.07 -14.90
C VAL A 131 -3.71 -1.36 -15.54
N ALA A 132 -3.13 -0.42 -16.30
CA ALA A 132 -1.81 -0.59 -16.88
C ALA A 132 -0.71 -0.67 -15.80
N LEU A 133 -0.84 0.11 -14.73
CA LEU A 133 0.09 0.12 -13.59
C LEU A 133 -0.14 -1.07 -12.64
N ILE A 134 -1.39 -1.48 -12.46
CA ILE A 134 -1.81 -2.54 -11.53
C ILE A 134 -2.70 -3.53 -12.30
N PRO A 135 -2.11 -4.47 -13.06
CA PRO A 135 -2.85 -5.34 -13.98
C PRO A 135 -3.92 -6.20 -13.32
N SER A 136 -3.75 -6.54 -12.04
CA SER A 136 -4.72 -7.32 -11.27
C SER A 136 -6.06 -6.60 -11.09
N LEU A 137 -6.12 -5.27 -11.26
CA LEU A 137 -7.37 -4.50 -11.22
C LEU A 137 -8.31 -4.82 -12.39
N SER A 138 -7.81 -5.41 -13.49
CA SER A 138 -8.62 -5.81 -14.65
C SER A 138 -9.77 -6.80 -14.32
N ARG A 139 -9.74 -7.40 -13.13
CA ARG A 139 -10.84 -8.23 -12.60
C ARG A 139 -12.06 -7.43 -12.17
N PHE A 140 -11.93 -6.12 -11.97
CA PHE A 140 -13.04 -5.23 -11.62
C PHE A 140 -13.68 -4.63 -12.87
N PRO A 141 -15.01 -4.38 -12.86
CA PRO A 141 -15.65 -3.55 -13.87
C PRO A 141 -15.06 -2.14 -13.86
N GLU A 142 -14.95 -1.50 -15.04
CA GLU A 142 -14.39 -0.15 -15.16
C GLU A 142 -15.08 0.85 -14.22
N ALA A 143 -16.41 0.77 -14.08
CA ALA A 143 -17.16 1.63 -13.16
C ALA A 143 -16.73 1.46 -11.69
N ALA A 144 -16.36 0.26 -11.27
CA ALA A 144 -15.86 0.03 -9.91
C ALA A 144 -14.44 0.58 -9.71
N ILE A 145 -13.60 0.51 -10.75
CA ILE A 145 -12.27 1.13 -10.71
C ILE A 145 -12.39 2.65 -10.65
N ASP A 146 -13.32 3.24 -11.41
CA ASP A 146 -13.61 4.68 -11.37
C ASP A 146 -14.07 5.12 -9.97
N GLU A 147 -14.98 4.36 -9.33
CA GLU A 147 -15.38 4.57 -7.92
C GLU A 147 -14.17 4.55 -6.97
N ILE A 148 -13.24 3.60 -7.14
CA ILE A 148 -12.00 3.52 -6.34
C ILE A 148 -11.11 4.75 -6.55
N LEU A 149 -10.91 5.17 -7.80
CA LEU A 149 -10.09 6.33 -8.13
C LEU A 149 -10.69 7.61 -7.54
N ASP A 150 -12.02 7.74 -7.51
CA ASP A 150 -12.71 8.86 -6.89
C ASP A 150 -12.55 8.92 -5.37
N LEU A 151 -12.55 7.77 -4.68
CA LEU A 151 -12.23 7.70 -3.25
C LEU A 151 -10.83 8.22 -2.96
N ILE A 152 -9.84 7.81 -3.76
CA ILE A 152 -8.44 8.25 -3.63
C ILE A 152 -8.34 9.74 -3.92
N ARG A 153 -8.91 10.20 -5.04
CA ARG A 153 -8.90 11.61 -5.46
C ARG A 153 -9.51 12.53 -4.40
N SER A 154 -10.67 12.14 -3.87
CA SER A 154 -11.35 12.87 -2.80
C SER A 154 -10.47 13.01 -1.56
N THR A 155 -9.77 11.94 -1.18
CA THR A 155 -8.89 11.94 0.00
C THR A 155 -7.59 12.71 -0.24
N MET A 156 -6.97 12.57 -1.41
CA MET A 156 -5.79 13.37 -1.78
C MET A 156 -6.10 14.86 -1.73
N ILE A 157 -7.27 15.28 -2.22
CA ILE A 157 -7.70 16.69 -2.13
C ILE A 157 -7.80 17.11 -0.66
N ARG A 158 -8.41 16.31 0.23
CA ARG A 158 -8.48 16.63 1.67
C ARG A 158 -7.13 16.68 2.36
N ILE A 159 -6.16 15.89 1.89
CA ILE A 159 -4.81 15.87 2.46
C ILE A 159 -4.00 17.09 2.00
N VAL A 160 -4.03 17.39 0.69
CA VAL A 160 -3.17 18.40 0.07
C VAL A 160 -3.74 19.82 0.15
N SER A 161 -5.06 19.98 0.31
CA SER A 161 -5.72 21.28 0.54
C SER A 161 -5.54 21.75 1.98
#